data_AF-A0A0G0XFJ9-F1
#
_entry.id   AF-A0A0G0XFJ9-F1
#
_cell.length_a   1.000
_cell.length_b   1.000
_cell.length_c   1.000
_cell.angle_alpha   90.00
_cell.angle_beta   90.00
_cell.angle_gamma   90.00
#
_symmetry.space_group_name_H-M   'P 1'
#
loop_
_entity.id
_entity.type
_entity.pdbx_description
1 polymer ?
#
loop_
_entity_poly.entity_id
_entity_poly.type
_entity_poly.pdbx_seq_one_letter_code
_entity_poly.pdbx_strand_id
1 'polypeptide(L)' 'MLVRTTLRLKENTKRNAEKRAFEEKTTLQEVFNRALEEYLEKDAKKQAKKIVFKTYHLGKNLDNLTRDDFYPDPKL' A
#
# COMPACT_ATOMS: atom_id res chain seq x y z
N MET A 1 5.41 -25.02 -5.90
CA MET A 1 6.75 -25.55 -6.24
C MET A 1 7.76 -24.81 -5.37
N LEU A 2 8.60 -25.54 -4.63
CA LEU A 2 9.57 -24.92 -3.72
C LEU A 2 10.93 -24.76 -4.42
N VAL A 3 11.56 -23.60 -4.27
CA VAL A 3 12.87 -23.28 -4.85
C VAL A 3 13.91 -23.19 -3.73
N ARG A 4 15.07 -23.82 -3.93
CA ARG A 4 16.17 -23.77 -2.96
C ARG A 4 16.91 -22.44 -3.08
N THR A 5 16.88 -21.66 -2.00
CA THR A 5 17.55 -20.37 -1.92
C THR A 5 18.44 -20.33 -0.68
N THR A 6 19.63 -19.72 -0.79
CA THR A 6 20.52 -19.53 0.36
C THR A 6 20.45 -18.06 0.80
N LEU A 7 20.04 -17.82 2.04
CA LEU A 7 19.90 -16.47 2.60
C LEU A 7 20.81 -16.32 3.83
N ARG A 8 21.50 -15.18 3.94
CA ARG A 8 22.24 -14.81 5.14
C ARG A 8 21.32 -14.03 6.09
N LEU A 9 21.22 -14.49 7.33
CA LEU A 9 20.35 -13.92 8.36
C LEU A 9 21.17 -13.59 9.61
N LYS A 10 20.68 -12.64 10.40
CA LYS A 10 21.24 -12.37 11.74
C LYS A 10 21.01 -13.59 12.62
N GLU A 11 22.01 -13.94 13.42
CA GLU A 11 21.99 -15.12 14.29
C GLU A 11 20.78 -15.13 15.24
N ASN A 12 20.53 -13.99 15.90
CA ASN A 12 19.38 -13.83 16.79
C ASN A 12 18.03 -14.08 16.09
N THR A 13 17.92 -13.65 14.83
CA THR A 13 16.69 -13.84 14.05
C THR A 13 16.46 -15.31 13.72
N LYS A 14 17.52 -16.03 13.35
CA LYS A 14 17.46 -17.48 13.11
C LYS A 14 17.02 -18.21 14.38
N ARG A 15 17.66 -17.92 15.52
CA ARG A 15 17.36 -18.56 16.80
C ARG A 15 15.92 -18.34 17.25
N ASN A 16 15.41 -17.12 17.07
CA ASN A 16 14.03 -16.78 17.41
C ASN A 16 13.03 -17.50 16.49
N ALA A 17 13.33 -17.60 15.20
CA ALA A 17 12.50 -18.32 14.24
C ALA A 17 12.45 -19.83 14.53
N GLU A 18 13.57 -20.44 14.92
CA GLU A 18 13.64 -21.84 15.33
C GLU A 18 12.80 -22.11 16.59
N LYS A 19 12.91 -21.24 17.59
CA LYS A 19 12.08 -21.35 18.80
C LYS A 19 10.60 -21.27 18.46
N ARG A 20 10.22 -20.36 17.58
CA ARG A 20 8.84 -20.18 17.14
C ARG A 20 8.32 -21.35 16.32
N ALA A 21 9.16 -21.93 15.45
CA ALA A 21 8.81 -23.15 14.72
C ALA A 21 8.55 -24.32 15.68
N PHE A 22 9.34 -24.44 16.75
CA PHE A 22 9.13 -25.44 17.79
C PHE A 22 7.82 -25.23 18.55
N GLU A 23 7.55 -24.00 18.99
CA GLU A 23 6.30 -23.63 19.70
C GLU A 23 5.05 -23.90 18.83
N GLU A 24 5.11 -23.59 17.53
CA GLU A 24 4.01 -23.77 16.59
C GLU A 24 3.91 -25.19 16.00
N LYS A 25 4.82 -26.11 16.36
CA LYS A 25 4.95 -27.46 15.76
C LYS A 25 5.05 -27.43 14.22
N THR A 26 5.74 -26.43 13.69
CA THR A 26 5.97 -26.25 12.26
C THR A 26 7.46 -26.35 11.93
N THR A 27 7.79 -26.20 10.65
CA THR A 27 9.19 -26.17 10.21
C THR A 27 9.68 -24.73 10.11
N LEU A 28 11.00 -24.55 10.25
CA LEU A 28 11.65 -23.25 10.05
C LEU A 28 11.37 -22.68 8.64
N GLN A 29 11.27 -23.56 7.64
CA GLN A 29 10.94 -23.18 6.28
C GLN A 29 9.53 -22.55 6.20
N GLU A 30 8.56 -23.14 6.88
CA GLU A 30 7.18 -22.65 6.88
C GLU A 30 7.07 -21.27 7.53
N VAL A 31 7.78 -21.07 8.64
CA VAL A 31 7.85 -19.76 9.31
C VAL A 31 8.42 -18.70 8.37
N PHE A 32 9.47 -19.02 7.61
CA PHE A 32 10.05 -18.08 6.65
C PHE A 32 9.14 -17.79 5.47
N ASN A 33 8.52 -18.82 4.88
CA ASN A 33 7.58 -18.65 3.76
C ASN A 33 6.41 -17.76 4.17
N ARG A 34 5.78 -18.05 5.31
CA ARG A 34 4.66 -17.25 5.84
C ARG A 34 5.06 -15.80 6.09
N ALA A 35 6.23 -15.58 6.69
CA ALA A 35 6.72 -14.23 6.95
C ALA A 35 6.99 -13.43 5.66
N LEU A 36 7.52 -14.09 4.62
CA LEU A 36 7.75 -13.49 3.31
C LEU A 36 6.44 -13.18 2.59
N GLU A 37 5.48 -14.10 2.60
CA GLU A 37 4.14 -13.90 2.03
C GLU A 37 3.45 -12.70 2.69
N GLU A 38 3.43 -12.65 4.02
CA GLU A 38 2.86 -11.52 4.76
C GLU A 38 3.54 -10.19 4.42
N TYR A 39 4.86 -10.18 4.27
CA TYR A 39 5.61 -8.97 3.93
C TYR A 39 5.24 -8.47 2.53
N LEU A 40 5.21 -9.37 1.54
CA LEU A 40 4.84 -9.05 0.16
C LEU A 40 3.38 -8.59 0.05
N GLU A 41 2.46 -9.24 0.79
CA GLU A 41 1.06 -8.84 0.82
C GLU A 41 0.85 -7.46 1.46
N LYS A 42 1.56 -7.16 2.55
CA LYS A 42 1.46 -5.85 3.22
C LYS A 42 1.89 -4.72 2.30
N ASP A 43 2.95 -4.92 1.51
CA ASP A 43 3.39 -3.96 0.52
C ASP A 43 2.41 -3.84 -0.66
N ALA A 44 1.84 -4.95 -1.14
CA ALA A 44 0.80 -4.93 -2.17
C ALA A 44 -0.44 -4.14 -1.69
N LYS A 45 -0.88 -4.35 -0.45
CA LYS A 45 -1.99 -3.60 0.17
C LYS A 45 -1.65 -2.11 0.34
N LYS A 46 -0.41 -1.77 0.67
CA LYS A 46 0.06 -0.38 0.80
C LYS A 46 0.13 0.33 -0.55
N GLN A 47 0.56 -0.37 -1.61
CA GLN A 47 0.55 0.15 -2.98
C GLN A 47 -0.88 0.30 -3.52
N ALA A 48 -1.78 -0.64 -3.24
CA ALA A 48 -3.19 -0.54 -3.65
C ALA A 48 -3.93 0.62 -2.96
N LYS A 49 -3.53 0.97 -1.72
CA LYS A 49 -4.07 2.13 -0.98
C LYS A 49 -3.54 3.49 -1.45
N LYS A 50 -2.64 3.54 -2.43
CA LYS A 50 -2.22 4.82 -3.01
C LYS A 50 -3.43 5.40 -3.74
N ILE A 51 -4.10 6.37 -3.10
CA ILE A 51 -5.29 7.03 -3.64
C ILE A 51 -4.89 7.67 -4.97
N VAL A 52 -5.34 7.06 -6.07
CA VAL A 52 -5.23 7.66 -7.40
C VAL A 52 -6.34 8.70 -7.48
N PHE A 53 -6.00 9.96 -7.19
CA PHE A 53 -6.90 11.07 -7.47
C PHE A 53 -7.02 11.18 -8.99
N LYS A 54 -8.13 10.70 -9.54
CA LYS A 54 -8.51 10.99 -10.94
C LYS A 54 -8.97 12.45 -10.99
N THR A 55 -8.02 13.36 -11.11
CA THR A 55 -8.32 14.78 -11.34
C THR A 55 -8.59 14.98 -12.84
N TYR A 56 -9.71 15.61 -13.15
CA TYR A 56 -10.00 16.10 -14.50
C TYR A 56 -9.59 17.58 -14.57
N HIS A 57 -9.00 18.00 -15.69
CA HIS A 57 -8.70 19.42 -15.92
C HIS A 57 -10.02 20.20 -16.05
N LEU A 58 -10.36 21.00 -15.04
CA LEU A 58 -11.58 21.83 -14.99
C LEU A 58 -11.49 23.13 -15.83
N GLY A 59 -10.51 23.23 -16.74
CA GLY A 59 -10.25 24.45 -17.52
C GLY A 59 -9.47 25.51 -16.75
N LYS A 60 -9.44 26.74 -17.27
CA LYS A 60 -8.80 27.90 -16.62
C LYS A 60 -9.77 28.50 -15.59
N ASN A 61 -9.25 28.89 -14.42
CA ASN A 61 -10.03 29.68 -13.47
C ASN A 61 -10.45 31.00 -14.13
N LEU A 62 -11.76 31.20 -14.26
CA LEU A 62 -12.35 32.47 -14.64
C LEU A 62 -12.66 33.26 -13.37
N ASP A 63 -11.62 33.58 -12.59
CA ASP A 63 -11.73 34.34 -11.31
C ASP A 63 -12.05 35.83 -11.53
N ASN A 64 -12.42 36.21 -12.76
CA ASN A 64 -12.68 37.58 -13.18
C ASN A 64 -14.13 37.82 -13.63
N LEU A 65 -15.04 36.86 -13.43
CA LEU A 65 -16.46 37.05 -13.70
C LEU A 65 -17.14 37.69 -12.49
N THR A 66 -17.82 38.80 -12.70
CA THR A 66 -18.65 39.43 -11.68
C THR A 66 -20.09 38.92 -11.78
N ARG A 67 -20.86 39.07 -10.71
CA ARG A 67 -22.27 38.65 -10.67
C ARG A 67 -23.10 39.29 -11.80
N ASP A 68 -22.71 40.50 -12.19
CA ASP A 68 -23.37 41.31 -13.21
C ASP A 68 -23.24 40.71 -14.62
N ASP A 69 -22.24 39.85 -14.85
CA ASP A 69 -22.04 39.16 -16.14
C ASP A 69 -23.07 38.06 -16.40
N PHE A 70 -23.74 37.55 -15.35
CA PHE A 70 -24.66 36.40 -15.45
C PHE A 70 -26.11 36.73 -15.15
N TYR A 71 -26.39 37.79 -14.39
CA TYR A 71 -27.73 38.12 -13.94
C TYR A 71 -28.10 39.52 -14.41
N PRO A 72 -29.00 39.65 -15.42
CA PRO A 72 -29.53 40.95 -15.77
C PRO A 72 -30.36 41.51 -14.62
N ASP A 73 -30.33 42.83 -14.45
CA ASP A 73 -31.09 43.52 -13.39
C ASP A 73 -32.57 43.13 -13.42
N PRO A 74 -33.20 43.00 -12.24
CA PRO A 74 -34.60 42.66 -12.16
C PRO A 74 -35.42 43.70 -12.90
N LYS A 75 -36.22 43.23 -13.88
CA LYS A 75 -37.17 44.08 -14.60
C LYS A 75 -38.24 44.53 -13.58
N LEU A 76 -38.22 45.82 -13.25
CA LEU A 76 -39.27 46.52 -12.51
C LEU A 76 -40.54 46.66 -13.36
#